data_AF-A0A535KT59-F1
#
_entry.id   AF-A0A535KT59-F1
#
_cell.length_a   1.000
_cell.length_b   1.000
_cell.length_c   1.000
_cell.angle_alpha   90.00
_cell.angle_beta   90.00
_cell.angle_gamma   90.00
#
_symmetry.space_group_name_H-M   'P 1'
#
loop_
_entity.id
_entity.type
_entity.pdbx_description
1 polymer ?
#
loop_
_entity_poly.entity_id
_entity_poly.type
_entity_poly.pdbx_seq_one_letter_code
_entity_poly.pdbx_strand_id
1 'polypeptide(L)'
;MQEQIGIQMQNVQSVESFGLDNQDTNSTRSAVKDSAPSVFLNEYAELKQIMKQKGLFDKQPLYYTYKILLTLSLLGVSLAFLFLVHNFWLQLLNAVFLSFVFTQISYLGHDQGHRQLFRTTRMTEIGGFIIGNFLVGWSWSWWLDKHNRHHGHPNQVDLDPDIEVPFLAFTEEAARSKQGFLRFTVKYQAFLILPLELLAALSFLIFSIRFLLEKKARYPVTELLVMAVHYLLYLGLLLSQLSIWQAVVFILIHRALF
;
A
#
# COMPACT_ATOMS: atom_id res chain seq x y z
N MET A 1 -15.40 4.74 -24.10
CA MET A 1 -15.85 4.65 -22.70
C MET A 1 -15.87 6.06 -22.10
N GLN A 2 -16.79 6.91 -22.56
CA GLN A 2 -16.84 8.35 -22.25
C GLN A 2 -18.27 8.87 -22.00
N GLU A 3 -19.15 8.05 -21.42
CA GLU A 3 -20.58 8.41 -21.37
C GLU A 3 -21.27 8.11 -20.03
N GLN A 4 -20.57 8.25 -18.89
CA GLN A 4 -21.18 8.03 -17.57
C GLN A 4 -20.89 9.07 -16.48
N ILE A 5 -20.36 10.25 -16.83
CA ILE A 5 -20.03 11.29 -15.82
C ILE A 5 -21.16 12.33 -15.67
N GLY A 6 -22.29 12.17 -16.36
CA GLY A 6 -23.34 13.20 -16.48
C GLY A 6 -24.50 13.16 -15.49
N ILE A 7 -24.55 12.23 -14.52
CA ILE A 7 -25.76 12.03 -13.70
C ILE A 7 -25.40 11.90 -12.22
N GLN A 8 -25.01 13.00 -11.56
CA GLN A 8 -25.02 13.07 -10.08
C GLN A 8 -25.15 14.48 -9.49
N MET A 9 -25.61 15.49 -10.23
CA MET A 9 -25.84 16.85 -9.69
C MET A 9 -27.29 17.33 -9.79
N GLN A 10 -28.25 16.47 -9.46
CA GLN A 10 -29.64 16.86 -9.25
C GLN A 10 -30.21 16.01 -8.11
N ASN A 11 -30.09 16.47 -6.86
CA ASN A 11 -31.00 16.17 -5.75
C ASN A 11 -30.44 16.72 -4.43
N VAL A 12 -30.42 18.05 -4.28
CA VAL A 12 -30.36 18.68 -2.94
C VAL A 12 -31.22 19.95 -2.98
N GLN A 13 -32.53 19.82 -3.11
CA GLN A 13 -33.49 20.88 -2.76
C GLN A 13 -34.83 20.26 -2.36
N SER A 14 -35.06 20.11 -1.05
CA SER A 14 -36.41 20.15 -0.44
C SER A 14 -36.30 19.93 1.08
N VAL A 15 -36.15 21.01 1.84
CA VAL A 15 -36.55 21.03 3.25
C VAL A 15 -37.26 22.35 3.53
N GLU A 16 -38.57 22.20 3.63
CA GLU A 16 -39.55 22.86 4.50
C GLU A 16 -39.60 24.39 4.64
N SER A 17 -40.75 24.90 4.20
CA SER A 17 -41.38 26.15 4.56
C SER A 17 -41.80 26.18 6.04
N PHE A 18 -41.36 27.19 6.79
CA PHE A 18 -42.09 27.67 7.97
C PHE A 18 -42.13 29.19 7.93
N GLY A 19 -43.33 29.74 7.81
CA GLY A 19 -43.57 31.17 7.70
C GLY A 19 -43.52 31.87 9.05
N LEU A 20 -42.97 33.09 9.04
CA LEU A 20 -43.38 34.17 9.93
C LEU A 20 -43.42 35.46 9.12
N ASP A 21 -44.60 36.05 9.12
CA ASP A 21 -44.96 37.35 8.57
C ASP A 21 -44.56 38.43 9.58
N ASN A 22 -43.82 39.45 9.15
CA ASN A 22 -44.05 40.82 9.61
C ASN A 22 -43.29 41.86 8.79
N GLN A 23 -44.00 42.95 8.54
CA GLN A 23 -43.69 44.07 7.67
C GLN A 23 -42.58 44.98 8.26
N ASP A 24 -41.79 45.59 7.37
CA ASP A 24 -41.63 47.05 7.22
C ASP A 24 -40.23 47.53 6.80
N THR A 25 -40.29 48.49 5.87
CA THR A 25 -39.32 49.54 5.51
C THR A 25 -38.30 49.29 4.39
N ASN A 26 -38.56 49.99 3.28
CA ASN A 26 -37.61 50.51 2.30
C ASN A 26 -36.30 51.00 2.93
N SER A 27 -35.16 50.45 2.51
CA SER A 27 -33.95 51.25 2.27
C SER A 27 -32.95 50.46 1.43
N THR A 28 -32.46 51.11 0.36
CA THR A 28 -31.20 50.84 -0.34
C THR A 28 -31.05 49.49 -1.05
N ARG A 29 -31.44 49.49 -2.34
CA ARG A 29 -30.75 48.70 -3.39
C ARG A 29 -29.26 49.06 -3.39
N SER A 30 -28.46 48.36 -2.59
CA SER A 30 -27.03 48.28 -2.82
C SER A 30 -26.83 47.29 -3.96
N ALA A 31 -26.33 47.78 -5.09
CA ALA A 31 -25.92 46.96 -6.21
C ALA A 31 -24.87 45.95 -5.74
N VAL A 32 -25.29 44.69 -5.53
CA VAL A 32 -24.37 43.56 -5.50
C VAL A 32 -23.79 43.48 -6.90
N LYS A 33 -22.65 44.14 -7.05
CA LYS A 33 -21.78 44.06 -8.21
C LYS A 33 -21.54 42.58 -8.47
N ASP A 34 -22.00 42.08 -9.61
CA ASP A 34 -21.69 40.74 -10.10
C ASP A 34 -20.17 40.54 -10.00
N SER A 35 -19.74 39.86 -8.94
CA SER A 35 -18.39 39.35 -8.85
C SER A 35 -18.32 38.25 -9.89
N ALA A 36 -17.58 38.54 -10.97
CA ALA A 36 -17.24 37.58 -12.00
C ALA A 36 -16.93 36.22 -11.35
N PRO A 37 -17.40 35.09 -11.92
CA PRO A 37 -17.15 33.79 -11.33
C PRO A 37 -15.65 33.66 -11.14
N SER A 38 -15.21 33.55 -9.88
CA SER A 38 -13.83 33.27 -9.56
C SER A 38 -13.51 31.97 -10.28
N VAL A 39 -12.75 32.08 -11.36
CA VAL A 39 -12.13 30.91 -11.99
C VAL A 39 -11.26 30.34 -10.89
N PHE A 40 -11.76 29.35 -10.16
CA PHE A 40 -10.93 28.52 -9.31
C PHE A 40 -9.98 27.83 -10.28
N LEU A 41 -8.86 28.49 -10.56
CA LEU A 41 -7.68 27.87 -11.13
C LEU A 41 -7.45 26.64 -10.27
N ASN A 42 -7.49 25.48 -10.90
CA ASN A 42 -7.27 24.22 -10.22
C ASN A 42 -5.83 24.24 -9.70
N GLU A 43 -5.65 24.65 -8.44
CA GLU A 43 -4.34 24.84 -7.79
C GLU A 43 -3.47 23.59 -7.91
N TYR A 44 -4.10 22.41 -7.90
CA TYR A 44 -3.44 21.13 -8.15
C TYR A 44 -2.90 21.02 -9.59
N ALA A 45 -3.68 21.45 -10.59
CA ALA A 45 -3.23 21.45 -11.99
C ALA A 45 -2.05 22.41 -12.20
N GLU A 46 -2.08 23.58 -11.57
CA GLU A 46 -0.96 24.53 -11.59
C GLU A 46 0.29 23.95 -10.92
N LEU A 47 0.14 23.41 -9.71
CA LEU A 47 1.24 22.75 -9.00
C LEU A 47 1.85 21.61 -9.83
N LYS A 48 1.00 20.77 -10.44
CA LYS A 48 1.44 19.66 -11.30
C LYS A 48 2.21 20.18 -12.51
N GLN A 49 1.80 21.30 -13.10
CA GLN A 49 2.53 21.94 -14.20
C GLN A 49 3.90 22.45 -13.74
N ILE A 50 3.98 23.11 -12.58
CA ILE A 50 5.25 23.57 -11.98
C ILE A 50 6.19 22.38 -11.73
N MET A 51 5.69 21.29 -11.14
CA MET A 51 6.47 20.08 -10.87
C MET A 51 7.01 19.45 -12.17
N LYS A 52 6.19 19.42 -13.24
CA LYS A 52 6.60 18.93 -14.55
C LYS A 52 7.67 19.82 -15.18
N GLN A 53 7.53 21.14 -15.11
CA GLN A 53 8.54 22.08 -15.62
C GLN A 53 9.88 21.96 -14.87
N LYS A 54 9.85 21.62 -13.58
CA LYS A 54 11.04 21.36 -12.77
C LYS A 54 11.64 19.96 -12.99
N GLY A 55 11.08 19.14 -13.89
CA GLY A 55 11.57 17.78 -14.16
C GLY A 55 11.36 16.80 -13.01
N LEU A 56 10.49 17.10 -12.03
CA LEU A 56 10.30 16.24 -10.84
C LEU A 56 9.62 14.90 -11.16
N PHE A 57 9.08 14.74 -12.37
CA PHE A 57 8.54 13.48 -12.88
C PHE A 57 9.52 12.73 -13.80
N ASP A 58 10.72 13.28 -14.01
CA ASP A 58 11.73 12.64 -14.85
C ASP A 58 12.25 11.38 -14.16
N LYS A 59 12.41 10.32 -14.95
CA LYS A 59 12.92 9.05 -14.44
C LYS A 59 14.39 9.17 -14.06
N GLN A 60 14.76 8.47 -12.99
CA GLN A 60 16.12 8.47 -12.44
C GLN A 60 16.78 7.08 -12.61
N PRO A 61 17.14 6.65 -13.85
CA PRO A 61 17.62 5.29 -14.10
C PRO A 61 18.93 4.97 -13.35
N LEU A 62 19.85 5.92 -13.23
CA LEU A 62 21.12 5.70 -12.51
C LEU A 62 20.89 5.45 -11.02
N TYR A 63 19.99 6.21 -10.40
CA TYR A 63 19.59 6.02 -9.00
C TYR A 63 18.99 4.63 -8.79
N TYR A 64 18.05 4.22 -9.65
CA TYR A 64 17.42 2.90 -9.54
C TYR A 64 18.37 1.75 -9.85
N THR A 65 19.26 1.88 -10.84
CA THR A 65 20.33 0.89 -11.09
C THR A 65 21.20 0.72 -9.85
N TYR A 66 21.65 1.82 -9.23
CA TYR A 66 22.42 1.77 -8.00
C TYR A 66 21.65 1.08 -6.86
N LYS A 67 20.38 1.47 -6.62
CA LYS A 67 19.55 0.87 -5.57
C LYS A 67 19.30 -0.62 -5.79
N ILE A 68 19.07 -1.04 -7.03
CA ILE A 68 18.91 -2.46 -7.39
C ILE A 68 20.21 -3.22 -7.12
N LEU A 69 21.35 -2.74 -7.63
CA LEU A 69 22.65 -3.41 -7.44
C LEU A 69 23.02 -3.50 -5.95
N LEU A 70 22.84 -2.41 -5.19
CA LEU A 70 23.07 -2.40 -3.75
C LEU A 70 22.18 -3.44 -3.04
N THR A 71 20.88 -3.43 -3.33
CA THR A 71 19.91 -4.33 -2.68
C THR A 71 20.20 -5.80 -3.00
N LEU A 72 20.50 -6.12 -4.26
CA LEU A 72 20.90 -7.48 -4.68
C LEU A 72 22.24 -7.90 -4.07
N SER A 73 23.18 -6.96 -3.89
CA SER A 73 24.45 -7.26 -3.21
C SER A 73 24.22 -7.59 -1.74
N LEU A 74 23.36 -6.84 -1.04
CA LEU A 74 22.99 -7.11 0.35
C LEU A 74 22.27 -8.46 0.48
N LEU A 75 21.39 -8.80 -0.47
CA LEU A 75 20.77 -10.12 -0.54
C LEU A 75 21.84 -11.21 -0.72
N GLY A 76 22.78 -11.01 -1.64
CA GLY A 76 23.92 -11.91 -1.84
C GLY A 76 24.76 -12.11 -0.58
N VAL A 77 25.01 -11.04 0.20
CA VAL A 77 25.69 -11.12 1.49
C VAL A 77 24.90 -11.96 2.50
N SER A 78 23.59 -11.76 2.61
CA SER A 78 22.76 -12.54 3.54
C SER A 78 22.70 -14.02 3.16
N LEU A 79 22.62 -14.34 1.87
CA LEU A 79 22.67 -15.70 1.36
C LEU A 79 24.04 -16.33 1.61
N ALA A 80 25.14 -15.63 1.31
CA ALA A 80 26.48 -16.11 1.62
C ALA A 80 26.64 -16.37 3.14
N PHE A 81 26.13 -15.48 3.98
CA PHE A 81 26.14 -15.64 5.43
C PHE A 81 25.37 -16.90 5.87
N LEU A 82 24.23 -17.20 5.25
CA LEU A 82 23.45 -18.41 5.52
C LEU A 82 24.28 -19.68 5.32
N PHE A 83 25.09 -19.74 4.25
CA PHE A 83 25.88 -20.93 3.91
C PHE A 83 27.26 -20.99 4.58
N LEU A 84 27.88 -19.85 4.89
CA LEU A 84 29.25 -19.78 5.40
C LEU A 84 29.33 -19.70 6.94
N VAL A 85 28.24 -19.36 7.63
CA VAL A 85 28.23 -19.17 9.08
C VAL A 85 27.34 -20.22 9.75
N HIS A 86 27.92 -21.17 10.47
CA HIS A 86 27.15 -22.26 11.10
C HIS A 86 26.69 -21.96 12.54
N ASN A 87 26.96 -20.75 13.06
CA ASN A 87 26.48 -20.35 14.38
C ASN A 87 25.03 -19.86 14.30
N PHE A 88 24.11 -20.56 14.95
CA PHE A 88 22.69 -20.24 14.90
C PHE A 88 22.32 -18.86 15.48
N TRP A 89 22.98 -18.41 16.55
CA TRP A 89 22.70 -17.10 17.13
C TRP A 89 23.09 -15.97 16.17
N LEU A 90 24.18 -16.14 15.44
CA LEU A 90 24.56 -15.23 14.36
C LEU A 90 23.58 -15.30 13.19
N GLN A 91 22.97 -16.46 12.91
CA GLN A 91 21.89 -16.55 11.92
C GLN A 91 20.63 -15.79 12.34
N LEU A 92 20.36 -15.59 13.63
CA LEU A 92 19.26 -14.71 14.06
C LEU A 92 19.54 -13.24 13.72
N LEU A 93 20.80 -12.79 13.81
CA LEU A 93 21.20 -11.46 13.31
C LEU A 93 21.05 -11.38 11.79
N ASN A 94 21.37 -12.46 11.07
CA ASN A 94 21.13 -12.55 9.63
C ASN A 94 19.63 -12.49 9.28
N ALA A 95 18.74 -13.05 10.11
CA ALA A 95 17.29 -12.91 9.92
C ALA A 95 16.83 -11.45 10.00
N VAL A 96 17.34 -10.70 10.99
CA VAL A 96 17.08 -9.25 11.11
C VAL A 96 17.64 -8.49 9.91
N PHE A 97 18.88 -8.79 9.50
CA PHE A 97 19.50 -8.19 8.33
C PHE A 97 18.72 -8.50 7.05
N LEU A 98 18.30 -9.74 6.84
CA LEU A 98 17.50 -10.15 5.69
C LEU A 98 16.14 -9.42 5.67
N SER A 99 15.55 -9.16 6.84
CA SER A 99 14.32 -8.37 6.97
C SER A 99 14.52 -6.95 6.41
N PHE A 100 15.63 -6.31 6.78
CA PHE A 100 16.00 -5.01 6.21
C PHE A 100 16.20 -5.08 4.69
N VAL A 101 16.84 -6.14 4.18
CA VAL A 101 17.03 -6.33 2.73
C VAL A 101 15.69 -6.50 2.02
N PHE A 102 14.79 -7.33 2.54
CA PHE A 102 13.46 -7.53 1.96
C PHE A 102 12.60 -6.26 2.01
N THR A 103 12.75 -5.43 3.05
CA THR A 103 12.16 -4.08 3.09
C THR A 103 12.68 -3.22 1.93
N GLN A 104 13.99 -3.23 1.65
CA GLN A 104 14.55 -2.49 0.50
C GLN A 104 14.02 -3.02 -0.85
N ILE A 105 13.90 -4.36 -1.00
CA ILE A 105 13.30 -4.98 -2.19
C ILE A 105 11.85 -4.53 -2.36
N SER A 106 11.09 -4.47 -1.27
CA SER A 106 9.68 -4.05 -1.29
C SER A 106 9.51 -2.58 -1.62
N TYR A 107 10.42 -1.70 -1.17
CA TYR A 107 10.44 -0.31 -1.61
C TYR A 107 10.70 -0.17 -3.11
N LEU A 108 11.59 -0.97 -3.68
CA LEU A 108 11.77 -1.01 -5.14
C LEU A 108 10.49 -1.45 -5.86
N GLY A 109 9.77 -2.42 -5.31
CA GLY A 109 8.46 -2.85 -5.81
C GLY A 109 7.39 -1.76 -5.71
N HIS A 110 7.37 -1.02 -4.60
CA HIS A 110 6.49 0.12 -4.39
C HIS A 110 6.73 1.21 -5.43
N ASP A 111 7.99 1.63 -5.62
CA ASP A 111 8.37 2.68 -6.57
C ASP A 111 8.07 2.25 -8.01
N GLN A 112 8.16 0.95 -8.28
CA GLN A 112 7.74 0.39 -9.55
C GLN A 112 6.21 0.47 -9.74
N GLY A 113 5.42 0.30 -8.68
CA GLY A 113 3.96 0.50 -8.70
C GLY A 113 3.59 1.92 -9.13
N HIS A 114 4.39 2.88 -8.68
CA HIS A 114 4.34 4.29 -9.08
C HIS A 114 4.96 4.56 -10.45
N ARG A 115 5.34 3.52 -11.20
CA ARG A 115 5.98 3.58 -12.51
C ARG A 115 7.26 4.40 -12.51
N GLN A 116 8.04 4.38 -11.44
CA GLN A 116 9.30 5.14 -11.38
C GLN A 116 10.42 4.39 -12.13
N LEU A 117 10.48 3.06 -12.00
CA LEU A 117 11.52 2.23 -12.61
C LEU A 117 11.41 2.14 -14.15
N PHE A 118 10.25 1.73 -14.66
CA PHE A 118 10.10 1.39 -16.08
C PHE A 118 9.19 2.36 -16.85
N ARG A 119 9.46 2.56 -18.14
CA ARG A 119 8.66 3.43 -19.03
C ARG A 119 7.36 2.78 -19.50
N THR A 120 7.34 1.46 -19.65
CA THR A 120 6.21 0.75 -20.25
C THR A 120 5.43 -0.02 -19.17
N THR A 121 4.12 -0.13 -19.39
CA THR A 121 3.25 -0.94 -18.53
C THR A 121 3.70 -2.39 -18.48
N ARG A 122 4.13 -2.96 -19.62
CA ARG A 122 4.62 -4.34 -19.68
C ARG A 122 5.84 -4.58 -18.79
N MET A 123 6.81 -3.67 -18.80
CA MET A 123 8.00 -3.82 -17.95
C MET A 123 7.69 -3.59 -16.48
N THR A 124 6.73 -2.71 -16.18
CA THR A 124 6.19 -2.50 -14.82
C THR A 124 5.51 -3.78 -14.32
N GLU A 125 4.71 -4.43 -15.16
CA GLU A 125 4.06 -5.69 -14.85
C GLU A 125 5.11 -6.79 -14.61
N ILE A 126 6.03 -7.02 -15.56
CA ILE A 126 7.09 -8.05 -15.42
C ILE A 126 7.93 -7.83 -14.17
N GLY A 127 8.39 -6.60 -13.92
CA GLY A 127 9.12 -6.29 -12.70
C GLY A 127 8.28 -6.53 -11.45
N GLY A 128 6.96 -6.39 -11.53
CA GLY A 128 6.02 -6.64 -10.43
C GLY A 128 5.96 -8.10 -10.06
N PHE A 129 5.88 -8.97 -11.06
CA PHE A 129 5.99 -10.42 -10.87
C PHE A 129 7.34 -10.82 -10.27
N ILE A 130 8.43 -10.21 -10.73
CA ILE A 130 9.78 -10.52 -10.21
C ILE A 130 9.91 -10.06 -8.76
N ILE A 131 9.61 -8.79 -8.47
CA ILE A 131 9.82 -8.22 -7.14
C ILE A 131 8.78 -8.74 -6.15
N GLY A 132 7.50 -8.62 -6.49
CA GLY A 132 6.42 -8.97 -5.59
C GLY A 132 6.26 -10.47 -5.41
N ASN A 133 5.99 -11.20 -6.50
CA ASN A 133 5.70 -12.63 -6.40
C ASN A 133 6.94 -13.47 -6.12
N PHE A 134 8.03 -13.27 -6.88
CA PHE A 134 9.20 -14.13 -6.79
C PHE A 134 10.16 -13.75 -5.66
N LEU A 135 10.53 -12.47 -5.50
CA LEU A 135 11.50 -12.08 -4.48
C LEU A 135 10.87 -11.94 -3.08
N VAL A 136 9.68 -11.35 -2.97
CA VAL A 136 9.05 -11.03 -1.68
C VAL A 136 8.04 -12.10 -1.22
N GLY A 137 7.28 -12.67 -2.15
CA GLY A 137 6.29 -13.73 -1.88
C GLY A 137 4.84 -13.26 -1.74
N TRP A 138 4.48 -12.06 -2.23
CA TRP A 138 3.10 -11.57 -2.25
C TRP A 138 2.56 -11.44 -3.68
N SER A 139 1.24 -11.33 -3.86
CA SER A 139 0.65 -11.11 -5.19
C SER A 139 0.85 -9.66 -5.61
N TRP A 140 1.56 -9.45 -6.72
CA TRP A 140 1.70 -8.13 -7.34
C TRP A 140 0.34 -7.53 -7.71
N SER A 141 -0.56 -8.33 -8.28
CA SER A 141 -1.87 -7.83 -8.69
C SER A 141 -2.73 -7.39 -7.51
N TRP A 142 -2.77 -8.17 -6.43
CA TRP A 142 -3.48 -7.77 -5.21
C TRP A 142 -2.91 -6.48 -4.62
N TRP A 143 -1.59 -6.42 -4.48
CA TRP A 143 -0.92 -5.26 -3.89
C TRP A 143 -1.18 -4.02 -4.74
N LEU A 144 -1.01 -4.11 -6.07
CA LEU A 144 -1.21 -2.98 -6.98
C LEU A 144 -2.68 -2.50 -7.01
N ASP A 145 -3.64 -3.41 -6.94
CA ASP A 145 -5.07 -3.08 -6.85
C ASP A 145 -5.39 -2.30 -5.56
N LYS A 146 -5.01 -2.84 -4.40
CA LYS A 146 -5.16 -2.18 -3.09
C LYS A 146 -4.47 -0.80 -3.09
N HIS A 147 -3.21 -0.78 -3.51
CA HIS A 147 -2.35 0.41 -3.48
C HIS A 147 -2.89 1.53 -4.37
N ASN A 148 -3.38 1.22 -5.57
CA ASN A 148 -3.97 2.22 -6.46
C ASN A 148 -5.28 2.80 -5.89
N ARG A 149 -6.11 1.98 -5.23
CA ARG A 149 -7.32 2.47 -4.56
C ARG A 149 -6.99 3.45 -3.43
N HIS A 150 -6.02 3.08 -2.58
CA HIS A 150 -5.52 3.95 -1.52
C HIS A 150 -5.02 5.28 -2.09
N HIS A 151 -4.14 5.26 -3.10
CA HIS A 151 -3.61 6.49 -3.69
C HIS A 151 -4.63 7.31 -4.47
N GLY A 152 -5.71 6.71 -4.96
CA GLY A 152 -6.82 7.41 -5.60
C GLY A 152 -7.70 8.17 -4.61
N HIS A 153 -7.87 7.63 -3.41
CA HIS A 153 -8.80 8.17 -2.40
C HIS A 153 -8.22 8.08 -0.97
N PRO A 154 -7.02 8.62 -0.71
CA PRO A 154 -6.32 8.35 0.55
C PRO A 154 -7.10 8.93 1.74
N ASN A 155 -7.21 8.14 2.82
CA ASN A 155 -7.93 8.46 4.05
C ASN A 155 -9.42 8.81 3.85
N GLN A 156 -10.03 8.39 2.73
CA GLN A 156 -11.46 8.54 2.50
C GLN A 156 -12.19 7.28 2.94
N VAL A 157 -13.14 7.44 3.85
CA VAL A 157 -14.01 6.36 4.33
C VAL A 157 -14.72 5.70 3.14
N ASP A 158 -14.87 4.37 3.20
CA ASP A 158 -15.47 3.50 2.17
C ASP A 158 -14.70 3.36 0.84
N LEU A 159 -13.69 4.20 0.59
CA LEU A 159 -12.92 4.17 -0.65
C LEU A 159 -11.49 3.65 -0.44
N ASP A 160 -10.87 4.04 0.67
CA ASP A 160 -9.51 3.65 1.03
C ASP A 160 -9.47 2.31 1.78
N PRO A 161 -8.95 1.23 1.16
CA PRO A 161 -8.82 -0.07 1.83
C PRO A 161 -7.83 -0.04 3.01
N ASP A 162 -6.95 0.96 3.11
CA ASP A 162 -5.88 1.00 4.12
C ASP A 162 -6.39 1.46 5.49
N ILE A 163 -7.58 2.09 5.55
CA ILE A 163 -8.24 2.45 6.81
C ILE A 163 -9.32 1.43 7.23
N GLU A 164 -9.59 0.43 6.39
CA GLU A 164 -10.52 -0.67 6.67
C GLU A 164 -9.86 -1.82 7.45
N VAL A 165 -9.21 -1.51 8.57
CA VAL A 165 -8.48 -2.49 9.38
C VAL A 165 -9.33 -2.96 10.57
N PRO A 166 -9.64 -4.26 10.73
CA PRO A 166 -10.51 -4.74 11.81
C PRO A 166 -10.01 -4.41 13.22
N PHE A 167 -8.69 -4.42 13.43
CA PHE A 167 -8.06 -4.24 14.74
C PHE A 167 -7.82 -2.79 15.14
N LEU A 168 -8.00 -1.84 14.21
CA LEU A 168 -7.81 -0.40 14.41
C LEU A 168 -9.12 0.35 14.18
N ALA A 169 -9.15 1.61 14.60
CA ALA A 169 -10.20 2.55 14.26
C ALA A 169 -9.62 3.92 13.88
N PHE A 170 -10.04 4.43 12.73
CA PHE A 170 -9.67 5.74 12.19
C PHE A 170 -10.80 6.77 12.29
N THR A 171 -12.01 6.33 12.67
CA THR A 171 -13.16 7.19 12.93
C THR A 171 -13.79 6.85 14.29
N GLU A 172 -14.50 7.81 14.85
CA GLU A 172 -15.22 7.60 16.12
C GLU A 172 -16.32 6.53 15.97
N GLU A 173 -17.02 6.51 14.84
CA GLU A 173 -18.02 5.49 14.52
C GLU A 173 -17.40 4.09 14.49
N ALA A 174 -16.27 3.93 13.80
CA ALA A 174 -15.54 2.66 13.75
C ALA A 174 -15.06 2.23 15.14
N ALA A 175 -14.66 3.18 16.00
CA ALA A 175 -14.24 2.87 17.37
C ALA A 175 -15.42 2.42 18.25
N ARG A 176 -16.57 3.09 18.13
CA ARG A 176 -17.79 2.78 18.89
C ARG A 176 -18.44 1.47 18.44
N SER A 177 -18.26 1.05 17.19
CA SER A 177 -18.81 -0.20 16.67
C SER A 177 -18.04 -1.46 17.12
N LYS A 178 -16.78 -1.34 17.57
CA LYS A 178 -15.99 -2.50 18.01
C LYS A 178 -16.51 -3.08 19.33
N GLN A 179 -16.49 -4.41 19.41
CA GLN A 179 -16.88 -5.16 20.61
C GLN A 179 -15.81 -6.20 21.00
N GLY A 180 -15.90 -6.70 22.24
CA GLY A 180 -15.03 -7.76 22.76
C GLY A 180 -13.54 -7.47 22.57
N PHE A 181 -12.83 -8.41 21.96
CA PHE A 181 -11.39 -8.31 21.71
C PHE A 181 -11.03 -7.11 20.81
N LEU A 182 -11.82 -6.78 19.78
CA LEU A 182 -11.54 -5.64 18.91
C LEU A 182 -11.69 -4.30 19.64
N ARG A 183 -12.60 -4.21 20.62
CA ARG A 183 -12.71 -3.01 21.47
C ARG A 183 -11.47 -2.84 22.33
N PHE A 184 -10.90 -3.94 22.83
CA PHE A 184 -9.63 -3.91 23.54
C PHE A 184 -8.48 -3.44 22.63
N THR A 185 -8.39 -3.96 21.40
CA THR A 185 -7.33 -3.54 20.48
C THR A 185 -7.42 -2.06 20.15
N VAL A 186 -8.63 -1.55 19.85
CA VAL A 186 -8.85 -0.12 19.57
C VAL A 186 -8.56 0.75 20.79
N LYS A 187 -8.97 0.34 22.00
CA LYS A 187 -8.70 1.09 23.25
C LYS A 187 -7.20 1.30 23.47
N TYR A 188 -6.36 0.33 23.10
CA TYR A 188 -4.91 0.37 23.27
C TYR A 188 -4.15 0.46 21.94
N GLN A 189 -4.79 0.92 20.87
CA GLN A 189 -4.23 0.86 19.51
C GLN A 189 -2.90 1.59 19.37
N ALA A 190 -2.69 2.68 20.13
CA ALA A 190 -1.43 3.41 20.15
C ALA A 190 -0.23 2.53 20.56
N PHE A 191 -0.45 1.54 21.43
CA PHE A 191 0.58 0.60 21.87
C PHE A 191 0.59 -0.70 21.06
N LEU A 192 -0.59 -1.12 20.58
CA LEU A 192 -0.76 -2.39 19.89
C LEU A 192 -0.48 -2.32 18.39
N ILE A 193 -0.40 -1.13 17.78
CA ILE A 193 -0.10 -1.00 16.36
C ILE A 193 1.21 -1.70 16.00
N LEU A 194 2.30 -1.45 16.74
CA LEU A 194 3.59 -2.09 16.46
C LEU A 194 3.55 -3.63 16.61
N PRO A 195 3.02 -4.22 17.71
CA PRO A 195 2.83 -5.66 17.79
C PRO A 195 1.96 -6.26 16.68
N LEU A 196 0.92 -5.54 16.24
CA LEU A 196 0.03 -6.00 15.16
C LEU A 196 0.72 -5.95 13.80
N GLU A 197 1.57 -4.95 13.56
CA GLU A 197 2.38 -4.86 12.33
C GLU A 197 3.39 -6.01 12.19
N LEU A 198 3.79 -6.67 13.28
CA LEU A 198 4.58 -7.91 13.19
C LEU A 198 3.83 -9.06 12.48
N LEU A 199 2.52 -8.91 12.27
CA LEU A 199 1.68 -9.86 11.53
C LEU A 199 1.38 -9.37 10.10
N ALA A 200 1.98 -8.26 9.66
CA ALA A 200 1.75 -7.69 8.33
C ALA A 200 2.09 -8.69 7.22
N ALA A 201 3.28 -9.32 7.26
CA ALA A 201 3.68 -10.31 6.26
C ALA A 201 2.68 -11.46 6.09
N LEU A 202 2.12 -11.94 7.20
CA LEU A 202 1.07 -12.97 7.19
C LEU A 202 -0.21 -12.45 6.54
N SER A 203 -0.62 -11.23 6.89
CA SER A 203 -1.79 -10.57 6.31
C SER A 203 -1.65 -10.41 4.79
N PHE A 204 -0.49 -9.95 4.32
CA PHE A 204 -0.19 -9.81 2.90
C PHE A 204 -0.26 -11.15 2.16
N LEU A 205 0.25 -12.23 2.74
CA LEU A 205 0.13 -13.57 2.17
C LEU A 205 -1.34 -14.03 2.09
N ILE A 206 -2.10 -13.89 3.18
CA ILE A 206 -3.51 -14.29 3.23
C ILE A 206 -4.32 -13.53 2.17
N PHE A 207 -4.17 -12.21 2.09
CA PHE A 207 -4.90 -11.41 1.12
C PHE A 207 -4.46 -11.69 -0.31
N SER A 208 -3.17 -11.93 -0.55
CA SER A 208 -2.66 -12.36 -1.85
C SER A 208 -3.33 -13.66 -2.29
N ILE A 209 -3.35 -14.69 -1.44
CA ILE A 209 -3.97 -15.98 -1.77
C ILE A 209 -5.46 -15.81 -2.03
N ARG A 210 -6.19 -15.09 -1.15
CA ARG A 210 -7.63 -14.84 -1.34
C ARG A 210 -7.93 -14.15 -2.67
N PHE A 211 -7.19 -13.08 -2.99
CA PHE A 211 -7.35 -12.34 -4.24
C PHE A 211 -7.12 -13.21 -5.48
N LEU A 212 -6.12 -14.09 -5.44
CA LEU A 212 -5.82 -15.02 -6.54
C LEU A 212 -6.88 -16.12 -6.67
N LEU A 213 -7.39 -16.66 -5.56
CA LEU A 213 -8.46 -17.66 -5.55
C LEU A 213 -9.79 -17.10 -6.06
N GLU A 214 -10.08 -15.84 -5.76
CA GLU A 214 -11.22 -15.09 -6.30
C GLU A 214 -11.05 -14.73 -7.78
N LYS A 215 -9.93 -15.10 -8.41
CA LYS A 215 -9.60 -14.86 -9.82
C LYS A 215 -9.68 -13.38 -10.23
N LYS A 216 -9.36 -12.48 -9.30
CA LYS A 216 -9.31 -11.02 -9.54
C LYS A 216 -8.05 -10.59 -10.31
N ALA A 217 -7.00 -11.40 -10.28
CA ALA A 217 -5.78 -11.16 -11.05
C ALA A 217 -5.94 -11.55 -12.52
N ARG A 218 -5.13 -10.93 -13.40
CA ARG A 218 -5.04 -11.28 -14.82
C ARG A 218 -4.43 -12.67 -15.06
N TYR A 219 -3.45 -13.06 -14.23
CA TYR A 219 -2.72 -14.31 -14.33
C TYR A 219 -2.67 -15.06 -13.00
N PRO A 220 -3.83 -15.48 -12.44
CA PRO A 220 -3.89 -15.93 -11.05
C PRO A 220 -3.09 -17.21 -10.78
N VAL A 221 -3.08 -18.15 -11.74
CA VAL A 221 -2.30 -19.39 -11.64
C VAL A 221 -0.80 -19.10 -11.70
N THR A 222 -0.36 -18.26 -12.63
CA THR A 222 1.06 -17.88 -12.75
C THR A 222 1.56 -17.21 -11.49
N GLU A 223 0.81 -16.25 -10.94
CA GLU A 223 1.17 -15.60 -9.69
C GLU A 223 1.27 -16.58 -8.52
N LEU A 224 0.32 -17.51 -8.41
CA LEU A 224 0.33 -18.52 -7.36
C LEU A 224 1.53 -19.47 -7.51
N LEU A 225 1.86 -19.91 -8.72
CA LEU A 225 3.01 -20.77 -8.98
C LEU A 225 4.33 -20.06 -8.66
N VAL A 226 4.47 -18.79 -9.05
CA VAL A 226 5.67 -18.00 -8.76
C VAL A 226 5.82 -17.76 -7.25
N MET A 227 4.73 -17.48 -6.54
CA MET A 227 4.74 -17.39 -5.08
C MET A 227 5.09 -18.74 -4.44
N ALA A 228 4.56 -19.86 -4.96
CA ALA A 228 4.92 -21.19 -4.47
C ALA A 228 6.42 -21.47 -4.64
N VAL A 229 7.00 -21.11 -5.80
CA VAL A 229 8.45 -21.19 -6.03
C VAL A 229 9.21 -20.33 -5.01
N HIS A 230 8.77 -19.10 -4.74
CA HIS A 230 9.36 -18.26 -3.69
C HIS A 230 9.42 -19.00 -2.34
N TYR A 231 8.27 -19.49 -1.85
CA TYR A 231 8.21 -20.14 -0.55
C TYR A 231 8.97 -21.46 -0.49
N LEU A 232 8.97 -22.25 -1.59
CA LEU A 232 9.76 -23.47 -1.68
C LEU A 232 11.26 -23.18 -1.65
N LEU A 233 11.72 -22.16 -2.39
CA LEU A 233 13.12 -21.74 -2.35
C LEU A 233 13.50 -21.20 -0.97
N TYR A 234 12.67 -20.33 -0.40
CA TYR A 234 12.92 -19.75 0.93
C TYR A 234 13.02 -20.83 2.01
N LEU A 235 12.06 -21.77 2.07
CA LEU A 235 12.10 -22.88 3.02
C LEU A 235 13.24 -23.86 2.72
N GLY A 236 13.47 -24.19 1.45
CA GLY A 236 14.54 -25.10 1.03
C GLY A 236 15.93 -24.57 1.37
N LEU A 237 16.18 -23.27 1.16
CA LEU A 237 17.44 -22.62 1.53
C LEU A 237 17.67 -22.70 3.04
N LEU A 238 16.66 -22.34 3.85
CA LEU A 238 16.79 -22.39 5.31
C LEU A 238 17.00 -23.82 5.82
N LEU A 239 16.18 -24.78 5.38
CA LEU A 239 16.27 -26.18 5.82
C LEU A 239 17.52 -26.91 5.31
N SER A 240 18.21 -26.36 4.32
CA SER A 240 19.51 -26.89 3.89
C SER A 240 20.63 -26.60 4.90
N GLN A 241 20.51 -25.53 5.70
CA GLN A 241 21.56 -25.08 6.63
C GLN A 241 21.12 -25.14 8.10
N LEU A 242 19.82 -25.09 8.37
CA LEU A 242 19.24 -25.01 9.71
C LEU A 242 18.38 -26.24 10.00
N SER A 243 18.39 -26.70 11.24
CA SER A 243 17.40 -27.67 11.70
C SER A 243 15.98 -27.07 11.68
N ILE A 244 14.95 -27.91 11.71
CA ILE A 244 13.55 -27.47 11.59
C ILE A 244 13.19 -26.38 12.62
N TRP A 245 13.55 -26.56 13.89
CA TRP A 245 13.22 -25.58 14.92
C TRP A 245 13.98 -24.26 14.73
N GLN A 246 15.24 -24.31 14.28
CA GLN A 246 16.05 -23.13 13.99
C GLN A 246 15.46 -22.34 12.81
N ALA A 247 15.05 -23.05 11.76
CA ALA A 247 14.38 -22.43 10.62
C ALA A 247 13.07 -21.76 11.05
N VAL A 248 12.26 -22.40 11.91
CA VAL A 248 11.03 -21.78 12.45
C VAL A 248 11.33 -20.47 13.17
N VAL A 249 12.31 -20.44 14.08
CA VAL A 249 12.67 -19.21 14.81
C VAL A 249 13.21 -18.13 13.87
N PHE A 250 14.04 -18.51 12.90
CA PHE A 250 14.55 -17.60 11.86
C PHE A 250 13.38 -16.97 11.09
N ILE A 251 12.42 -17.78 10.64
CA ILE A 251 11.25 -17.33 9.88
C ILE A 251 10.39 -16.40 10.72
N LEU A 252 10.17 -16.71 12.00
CA LEU A 252 9.40 -15.84 12.89
C LEU A 252 10.04 -14.46 13.04
N ILE A 253 11.35 -14.39 13.24
CA ILE A 253 12.07 -13.10 13.33
C ILE A 253 12.02 -12.37 12.00
N HIS A 254 12.32 -13.07 10.90
CA HIS A 254 12.34 -12.47 9.57
C HIS A 254 10.97 -11.89 9.19
N ARG A 255 9.90 -12.67 9.35
CA ARG A 255 8.54 -12.29 8.96
C ARG A 255 7.85 -11.33 9.94
N ALA A 256 8.35 -11.23 11.17
CA ALA A 256 7.88 -10.22 12.12
C ALA A 256 8.46 -8.84 11.81
N LEU A 257 9.67 -8.77 11.26
CA LEU A 257 10.36 -7.52 10.95
C LEU A 257 10.20 -7.08 9.48
N PHE A 258 9.64 -7.95 8.63
CA PHE A 258 9.34 -7.74 7.22
C PHE A 258 8.09 -8.52 6.78
#